data_AF-A0A6C0D794-F1
#
_entry.id   AF-A0A6C0D794-F1
#
_cell.length_a   1.000
_cell.length_b   1.000
_cell.length_c   1.000
_cell.angle_alpha   90.00
_cell.angle_beta   90.00
_cell.angle_gamma   90.00
#
_symmetry.space_group_name_H-M   'P 1'
#
loop_
_entity.id
_entity.type
_entity.pdbx_description
1 polymer ?
#
loop_
_entity_poly.entity_id
_entity_poly.type
_entity_poly.pdbx_seq_one_letter_code
_entity_poly.pdbx_strand_id
1 'polypeptide(L)'
;MEHNCCFYSSFIFIINSTVAYYYEYYIYSAIFAILFITSIIYHSTYNIYTNLLDKISIGLVVSYGGWLFYDKIMKSEFSYKKYILSTAIVTTFLTTIYLFYYGYCFNKYCFCEDAIIANYCHSFLHLISSIGHILITTL
;
A
#
# COMPACT_ATOMS: atom_id res chain seq x y z
N MET A 1 17.73 -18.83 -6.85
CA MET A 1 17.03 -17.54 -6.71
C MET A 1 15.78 -17.83 -5.93
N GLU A 2 15.77 -17.56 -4.63
CA GLU A 2 14.53 -17.65 -3.84
C GLU A 2 13.46 -16.80 -4.53
N HIS A 3 12.27 -17.36 -4.70
CA HIS A 3 11.15 -16.71 -5.36
C HIS A 3 10.81 -15.41 -4.63
N ASN A 4 11.34 -14.28 -5.11
CA ASN A 4 11.10 -12.98 -4.53
C ASN A 4 9.77 -12.45 -5.06
N CYS A 5 8.67 -13.06 -4.62
CA CYS A 5 7.33 -12.63 -5.02
C CYS A 5 7.06 -11.17 -4.61
N CYS A 6 7.75 -10.67 -3.58
CA CYS A 6 7.71 -9.27 -3.17
C CYS A 6 8.11 -8.34 -4.31
N PHE A 7 9.23 -8.61 -4.99
CA PHE A 7 9.66 -7.86 -6.19
C PHE A 7 8.56 -7.75 -7.25
N TYR A 8 7.92 -8.86 -7.61
CA TYR A 8 6.85 -8.85 -8.61
C TYR A 8 5.58 -8.16 -8.11
N SER A 9 5.23 -8.37 -6.85
CA SER A 9 4.07 -7.71 -6.26
C SER A 9 4.23 -6.20 -6.15
N SER A 10 5.46 -5.66 -6.09
CA SER A 10 5.71 -4.21 -6.14
C SER A 10 5.16 -3.55 -7.42
N PHE A 11 5.05 -4.28 -8.54
CA PHE A 11 4.46 -3.77 -9.78
C PHE A 11 3.00 -3.37 -9.64
N ILE A 12 2.29 -3.87 -8.63
CA ILE A 12 0.93 -3.43 -8.32
C ILE A 12 0.89 -1.91 -8.06
N PHE A 13 1.96 -1.33 -7.50
CA PHE A 13 2.03 0.12 -7.27
C PHE A 13 2.03 0.96 -8.55
N ILE A 14 2.43 0.39 -9.70
CA ILE A 14 2.24 1.06 -11.00
C ILE A 14 0.74 1.25 -11.28
N ILE A 15 -0.10 0.26 -10.96
CA ILE A 15 -1.55 0.37 -11.16
C ILE A 15 -2.09 1.55 -10.34
N ASN A 16 -1.69 1.66 -9.07
CA ASN A 16 -2.05 2.82 -8.24
C ASN A 16 -1.59 4.14 -8.85
N SER A 17 -0.34 4.19 -9.34
CA SER A 17 0.22 5.38 -9.97
C SER A 17 -0.55 5.78 -11.23
N THR A 18 -0.87 4.83 -12.10
CA THR A 18 -1.64 5.05 -13.33
C THR A 18 -3.07 5.47 -13.04
N VAL A 19 -3.75 4.81 -12.09
CA VAL A 19 -5.11 5.18 -11.69
C VAL A 19 -5.13 6.58 -11.08
N ALA A 20 -4.19 6.91 -10.19
CA ALA A 20 -4.08 8.25 -9.64
C ALA A 20 -3.84 9.32 -10.72
N TYR A 21 -3.01 9.02 -11.72
CA TYR A 21 -2.78 9.91 -12.87
C TYR A 21 -4.05 10.12 -13.69
N TYR A 22 -4.79 9.05 -13.98
CA TYR A 22 -6.04 9.10 -14.73
C TYR A 22 -7.11 9.98 -14.06
N TYR A 23 -7.17 9.99 -12.73
CA TYR A 23 -8.06 10.86 -11.95
C TYR A 23 -7.43 12.22 -11.59
N GLU A 24 -6.35 12.63 -12.28
CA GLU A 24 -5.66 13.92 -12.11
C GLU A 24 -5.03 14.17 -10.72
N TYR A 25 -4.84 13.11 -9.91
CA TYR A 25 -4.11 13.18 -8.64
C TYR A 25 -2.59 13.03 -8.87
N TYR A 26 -1.99 14.02 -9.54
CA TYR A 26 -0.59 13.96 -9.99
C TYR A 26 0.42 13.77 -8.85
N ILE A 27 0.22 14.45 -7.71
CA ILE A 27 1.09 14.28 -6.53
C ILE A 27 0.99 12.84 -6.03
N TYR A 28 -0.21 12.29 -5.97
CA TYR A 28 -0.41 10.94 -5.47
C TYR A 28 0.20 9.89 -6.41
N SER A 29 0.03 10.11 -7.71
CA SER A 29 0.63 9.32 -8.77
C SER A 29 2.16 9.28 -8.66
N ALA A 30 2.79 10.44 -8.44
CA ALA A 30 4.24 10.56 -8.26
C ALA A 30 4.73 9.83 -7.00
N ILE A 31 4.02 9.97 -5.87
CA ILE A 31 4.38 9.26 -4.62
C ILE A 31 4.29 7.74 -4.83
N PHE A 32 3.27 7.23 -5.52
CA PHE A 32 3.19 5.80 -5.85
C PHE A 32 4.28 5.34 -6.82
N ALA A 33 4.68 6.17 -7.78
CA ALA A 33 5.81 5.85 -8.67
C ALA A 33 7.14 5.78 -7.88
N ILE A 34 7.34 6.66 -6.90
CA ILE A 34 8.49 6.62 -6.01
C ILE A 34 8.46 5.35 -5.14
N LEU A 35 7.30 4.99 -4.59
CA LEU A 35 7.13 3.74 -3.83
C LEU A 35 7.44 2.51 -4.71
N PHE A 36 6.96 2.49 -5.96
CA PHE A 36 7.27 1.42 -6.90
C PHE A 36 8.79 1.27 -7.11
N ILE A 37 9.48 2.37 -7.41
CA ILE A 37 10.93 2.36 -7.66
C ILE A 37 11.70 1.92 -6.41
N THR A 38 11.37 2.48 -5.25
CA THR A 38 12.05 2.17 -3.99
C THR A 38 11.81 0.73 -3.55
N SER A 39 10.59 0.21 -3.71
CA SER A 39 10.23 -1.17 -3.37
C SER A 39 10.94 -2.18 -4.28
N ILE A 40 11.03 -1.93 -5.58
CA ILE A 40 11.83 -2.76 -6.49
C ILE A 40 13.30 -2.79 -6.07
N ILE A 41 13.89 -1.62 -5.80
CA ILE A 41 15.31 -1.53 -5.41
C ILE A 41 15.55 -2.25 -4.08
N TYR A 42 14.66 -2.07 -3.11
CA TYR A 42 14.75 -2.72 -1.80
C TYR A 42 14.71 -4.25 -1.92
N HIS A 43 13.77 -4.78 -2.70
CA HIS A 43 13.65 -6.23 -2.89
C HIS A 43 14.72 -6.81 -3.82
N SER A 44 15.35 -6.02 -4.68
CA SER A 44 16.45 -6.49 -5.55
C SER A 44 17.81 -6.46 -4.85
N THR A 45 18.05 -5.41 -4.07
CA THR A 45 19.32 -5.12 -3.40
C THR A 45 19.02 -4.66 -1.98
N TYR A 46 18.89 -5.62 -1.08
CA TYR A 46 18.65 -5.32 0.33
C TYR A 46 19.82 -4.50 0.90
N ASN A 47 19.52 -3.30 1.37
CA ASN A 47 20.43 -2.41 2.07
C ASN A 47 19.63 -1.61 3.11
N ILE A 48 20.25 -1.24 4.22
CA ILE A 48 19.64 -0.39 5.26
C ILE A 48 19.12 0.92 4.65
N TYR A 49 19.87 1.53 3.71
CA TYR A 49 19.44 2.76 3.05
C TYR A 49 18.23 2.55 2.14
N THR A 50 18.18 1.45 1.39
CA THR A 50 17.05 1.14 0.50
C THR A 50 15.79 0.79 1.30
N ASN A 51 15.95 0.10 2.42
CA ASN A 51 14.87 -0.16 3.39
C ASN A 51 14.29 1.15 3.97
N LEU A 52 15.16 2.09 4.35
CA LEU A 52 14.73 3.37 4.90
C LEU A 52 13.95 4.19 3.86
N LEU A 53 14.45 4.24 2.61
CA LEU A 53 13.77 4.93 1.51
C LEU A 53 12.40 4.33 1.18
N ASP A 54 12.30 3.01 1.14
CA ASP A 54 11.02 2.30 0.92
C ASP A 54 10.02 2.62 2.03
N LYS A 55 10.42 2.55 3.29
CA LYS A 55 9.56 2.90 4.44
C LYS A 55 9.12 4.37 4.46
N ILE A 56 10.01 5.30 4.10
CA ILE A 56 9.64 6.72 3.95
C ILE A 56 8.58 6.87 2.86
N SER A 57 8.76 6.18 1.73
CA SER A 57 7.80 6.21 0.61
C SER A 57 6.43 5.65 1.01
N ILE A 58 6.40 4.55 1.77
CA ILE A 58 5.17 4.01 2.38
C ILE A 58 4.51 5.05 3.28
N GLY A 59 5.30 5.71 4.16
CA GLY A 59 4.80 6.75 5.05
C GLY A 59 4.16 7.92 4.29
N LEU A 60 4.74 8.34 3.17
CA LEU A 60 4.19 9.37 2.30
C LEU A 60 2.87 8.92 1.64
N VAL A 61 2.81 7.70 1.11
CA VAL A 61 1.59 7.13 0.51
C VAL A 61 0.44 7.09 1.52
N VAL A 62 0.71 6.62 2.74
CA VAL A 62 -0.29 6.52 3.81
C VAL A 62 -0.75 7.91 4.25
N SER A 63 0.19 8.83 4.49
CA SER A 63 -0.14 10.19 4.95
C SER A 63 -0.94 10.97 3.92
N TYR A 64 -0.49 10.98 2.66
CA TYR A 64 -1.19 11.67 1.58
C TYR A 64 -2.53 11.00 1.26
N GLY A 65 -2.58 9.66 1.25
CA GLY A 65 -3.82 8.90 1.06
C GLY A 65 -4.86 9.17 2.14
N GLY A 66 -4.42 9.27 3.40
CA GLY A 66 -5.28 9.62 4.53
C GLY A 66 -5.83 11.03 4.43
N TRP A 67 -5.00 12.00 4.04
CA TRP A 67 -5.45 13.37 3.78
C TRP A 67 -6.44 13.44 2.62
N LEU A 68 -6.16 12.78 1.49
CA LEU A 68 -7.04 12.76 0.33
C LEU A 68 -8.39 12.11 0.65
N PHE A 69 -8.38 11.01 1.39
CA PHE A 69 -9.59 10.37 1.89
C PHE A 69 -10.41 11.33 2.76
N TYR A 70 -9.78 11.97 3.74
CA TYR A 70 -10.43 12.95 4.61
C TYR A 70 -11.06 14.11 3.82
N ASP A 71 -10.32 14.70 2.88
CA ASP A 71 -10.79 15.81 2.04
C ASP A 71 -12.03 15.42 1.23
N LYS A 72 -12.02 14.22 0.64
CA LYS A 72 -13.15 13.67 -0.13
C LYS A 72 -14.39 13.45 0.73
N ILE A 73 -14.25 12.95 1.95
CA ILE A 73 -15.39 12.75 2.85
C ILE A 73 -15.97 14.09 3.30
N MET A 74 -15.13 15.04 3.69
CA MET A 74 -15.60 16.32 4.25
C MET A 74 -16.26 17.24 3.23
N LYS A 75 -15.82 17.23 1.97
CA LYS A 75 -16.38 18.09 0.91
C LYS A 75 -17.60 17.49 0.21
N SER A 76 -17.94 16.25 0.51
CA SER A 76 -18.96 15.51 -0.21
C SER A 76 -20.30 15.50 0.50
N GLU A 77 -21.39 15.61 -0.28
CA GLU A 77 -22.72 15.28 0.22
C GLU A 77 -22.86 13.79 0.54
N PHE A 78 -23.76 13.48 1.47
CA PHE A 78 -24.03 12.12 1.92
C PHE A 78 -24.57 11.26 0.78
N SER A 79 -23.96 10.09 0.57
CA SER A 79 -24.43 9.07 -0.37
C SER A 79 -24.12 7.67 0.17
N TYR A 80 -25.09 6.75 0.06
CA TYR A 80 -24.92 5.35 0.46
C TYR A 80 -23.71 4.69 -0.21
N LYS A 81 -23.46 4.99 -1.49
CA LYS A 81 -22.30 4.48 -2.22
C LYS A 81 -20.98 4.89 -1.55
N LYS A 82 -20.88 6.16 -1.15
CA LYS A 82 -19.69 6.69 -0.47
C LYS A 82 -19.50 6.01 0.88
N TYR A 83 -20.56 5.86 1.67
CA TYR A 83 -20.47 5.19 2.97
C TYR A 83 -19.93 3.75 2.86
N ILE A 84 -20.41 2.98 1.87
CA ILE A 84 -19.93 1.62 1.61
C ILE A 84 -18.45 1.64 1.21
N LEU A 85 -18.06 2.52 0.29
CA LEU A 85 -16.66 2.66 -0.14
C LEU A 85 -15.75 3.09 1.01
N SER A 86 -16.16 4.06 1.83
CA SER A 86 -15.43 4.49 3.02
C SER A 86 -15.21 3.35 4.01
N THR A 87 -16.25 2.54 4.24
CA THR A 87 -16.17 1.36 5.12
C THR A 87 -15.19 0.33 4.55
N ALA A 88 -15.24 0.08 3.24
CA ALA A 88 -14.30 -0.80 2.56
C ALA A 88 -12.85 -0.29 2.66
N ILE A 89 -12.62 1.00 2.44
CA ILE A 89 -11.30 1.65 2.58
C ILE A 89 -10.77 1.49 4.01
N VAL A 90 -11.56 1.81 5.04
CA VAL A 90 -11.13 1.65 6.43
C VAL A 90 -10.81 0.18 6.75
N THR A 91 -11.62 -0.75 6.24
CA THR A 91 -11.39 -2.18 6.43
C THR A 91 -10.07 -2.65 5.81
N THR A 92 -9.71 -2.18 4.63
CA THR A 92 -8.42 -2.54 4.01
C THR A 92 -7.23 -2.02 4.82
N PHE A 93 -7.28 -0.78 5.34
CA PHE A 93 -6.24 -0.25 6.22
C PHE A 93 -6.15 -0.99 7.56
N LEU A 94 -7.28 -1.31 8.19
CA LEU A 94 -7.27 -2.11 9.42
C LEU A 94 -6.70 -3.51 9.16
N THR A 95 -7.00 -4.10 8.01
CA THR A 95 -6.46 -5.39 7.61
C THR A 95 -4.95 -5.33 7.40
N THR A 96 -4.42 -4.29 6.73
CA THR A 96 -2.96 -4.13 6.55
C THR A 96 -2.25 -3.89 7.87
N ILE A 97 -2.81 -3.07 8.76
CA ILE A 97 -2.29 -2.85 10.12
C ILE A 97 -2.28 -4.16 10.91
N TYR A 98 -3.38 -4.92 10.87
CA TYR A 98 -3.47 -6.20 11.54
C TYR A 98 -2.40 -7.18 11.02
N LEU A 99 -2.36 -7.43 9.71
CA LEU A 99 -1.41 -8.37 9.11
C LEU A 99 0.05 -8.02 9.40
N PHE A 100 0.38 -6.73 9.43
CA PHE A 100 1.75 -6.27 9.70
C PHE A 100 2.07 -6.26 11.20
N TYR A 101 1.29 -5.53 12.02
CA TYR A 101 1.62 -5.30 13.42
C TYR A 101 1.38 -6.55 14.29
N TYR A 102 0.25 -7.23 14.13
CA TYR A 102 0.01 -8.50 14.82
C TYR A 102 1.03 -9.54 14.35
N GLY A 103 1.33 -9.58 13.05
CA GLY A 103 2.39 -10.43 12.51
C GLY A 103 3.73 -10.22 13.20
N TYR A 104 4.11 -8.95 13.42
CA TYR A 104 5.35 -8.59 14.11
C TYR A 104 5.36 -9.04 15.57
N CYS A 105 4.29 -8.79 16.33
CA CYS A 105 4.23 -9.13 17.76
C CYS A 105 4.28 -10.65 18.04
N PHE A 106 3.76 -11.47 17.12
CA PHE A 106 3.62 -12.91 17.32
C PHE A 106 4.49 -13.77 16.38
N ASN A 107 5.42 -13.16 15.64
CA ASN A 107 6.25 -13.82 14.60
C ASN A 107 5.39 -14.63 13.59
N LYS A 108 4.33 -14.00 13.09
CA LYS A 108 3.40 -14.54 12.09
C LYS A 108 3.39 -13.69 10.81
N TYR A 109 2.78 -14.23 9.76
CA TYR A 109 2.62 -13.55 8.46
C TYR A 109 3.97 -13.10 7.89
N CYS A 110 4.16 -11.79 7.69
CA CYS A 110 5.38 -11.21 7.13
C CYS A 110 6.63 -11.40 8.00
N PHE A 111 6.46 -11.85 9.24
CA PHE A 111 7.52 -12.12 10.21
C PHE A 111 7.59 -13.61 10.59
N CYS A 112 6.99 -14.47 9.77
CA CYS A 112 7.12 -15.92 9.93
C CYS A 112 8.57 -16.35 9.67
N GLU A 113 9.05 -17.35 10.42
CA GLU A 113 10.38 -17.95 10.22
C GLU A 113 10.53 -18.58 8.83
N ASP A 114 9.43 -19.07 8.25
CA ASP A 114 9.39 -19.53 6.88
C ASP A 114 9.36 -18.33 5.92
N ALA A 115 10.49 -18.10 5.25
CA ALA A 115 10.68 -17.00 4.32
C ALA A 115 9.69 -17.03 3.13
N ILE A 116 9.25 -18.21 2.69
CA ILE A 116 8.29 -18.34 1.59
C ILE A 116 6.93 -17.81 2.04
N ILE A 117 6.46 -18.25 3.22
CA ILE A 117 5.19 -17.79 3.79
C ILE A 117 5.25 -16.29 4.08
N ALA A 118 6.37 -15.80 4.63
CA ALA A 118 6.57 -14.39 4.91
C ALA A 118 6.47 -13.54 3.63
N ASN A 119 7.13 -13.95 2.55
CA ASN A 119 7.09 -13.26 1.27
C ASN A 119 5.68 -13.26 0.65
N TYR A 120 4.96 -14.39 0.70
CA TYR A 120 3.57 -14.44 0.21
C TYR A 120 2.65 -13.49 1.00
N CYS A 121 2.78 -13.45 2.33
CA CYS A 121 2.01 -12.55 3.18
C CYS A 121 2.35 -11.07 2.89
N HIS A 122 3.61 -10.77 2.63
CA HIS A 122 4.07 -9.43 2.26
C HIS A 122 3.52 -9.00 0.89
N SER A 123 3.56 -9.88 -0.12
CA SER A 123 2.91 -9.63 -1.40
C SER A 123 1.40 -9.44 -1.27
N PHE A 124 0.76 -10.16 -0.36
CA PHE A 124 -0.67 -9.96 -0.05
C PHE A 124 -0.95 -8.61 0.61
N LEU A 125 -0.05 -8.13 1.47
CA LEU A 125 -0.11 -6.75 2.00
C LEU A 125 -0.05 -5.70 0.88
N HIS A 126 0.85 -5.87 -0.10
CA HIS A 126 0.91 -4.97 -1.27
C HIS A 126 -0.45 -4.91 -2.00
N LEU A 127 -1.08 -6.06 -2.21
CA LEU A 127 -2.38 -6.16 -2.88
C LEU A 127 -3.49 -5.46 -2.09
N ILE A 128 -3.68 -5.78 -0.80
CA ILE A 128 -4.75 -5.18 0.01
C ILE A 128 -4.55 -3.67 0.14
N SER A 129 -3.32 -3.24 0.38
CA SER A 129 -2.97 -1.81 0.45
C SER A 129 -3.30 -1.10 -0.87
N SER A 130 -2.91 -1.69 -2.00
CA SER A 130 -3.22 -1.17 -3.33
C SER A 130 -4.71 -1.01 -3.56
N ILE A 131 -5.52 -2.02 -3.20
CA ILE A 131 -6.99 -1.96 -3.31
C ILE A 131 -7.53 -0.78 -2.50
N GLY A 132 -7.12 -0.63 -1.24
CA GLY A 132 -7.55 0.50 -0.41
C GLY A 132 -7.26 1.86 -1.04
N HIS A 133 -6.08 2.02 -1.62
CA HIS A 133 -5.69 3.27 -2.26
C HIS A 133 -6.37 3.52 -3.62
N ILE A 134 -6.67 2.48 -4.41
CA ILE A 134 -7.51 2.62 -5.62
C ILE A 134 -8.92 3.06 -5.23
N LEU A 135 -9.47 2.50 -4.15
CA LEU A 135 -10.77 2.91 -3.64
C LEU A 135 -10.76 4.38 -3.18
N ILE A 136 -9.70 4.86 -2.52
CA ILE A 136 -9.57 6.29 -2.18
C ILE A 136 -9.60 7.15 -3.45
N THR A 137 -8.85 6.77 -4.50
CA THR A 137 -8.79 7.52 -5.75
C THR A 137 -10.14 7.60 -6.46
N THR A 138 -10.95 6.54 -6.39
CA THR A 138 -12.23 6.42 -7.10
C THR A 138 -13.46 6.84 -6.29
N LEU A 139 -13.31 7.05 -4.98
CA LEU A 139 -14.33 7.60 -4.08
C LEU A 139 -14.77 9.01 -4.48
#